data_AF-A0AAD7SQ38-F1
#
_entry.id   AF-A0AAD7SQ38-F1
#
_cell.length_a   1.000
_cell.length_b   1.000
_cell.length_c   1.000
_cell.angle_alpha   90.00
_cell.angle_beta   90.00
_cell.angle_gamma   90.00
#
_symmetry.space_group_name_H-M   'P 1'
#
loop_
_entity.id
_entity.type
_entity.pdbx_description
1 polymer ?
#
loop_
_entity_poly.entity_id
_entity_poly.type
_entity_poly.pdbx_seq_one_letter_code
_entity_poly.pdbx_strand_id
1 'polypeptide(L)'
;MTVAMLEDRSLMKRLKARKYDMMLTDPAWGAGVLLAHHLQLPLVYNVRWIMNGEGHFAIAPSPVSAGLLSGPYTKLFATGIVDPKIDFNELAQAADLWPMRVDFTFEFQRPTMPNIIYMGGFQCSPAQTLPGDLEEFVQNSGEHGFIIMSLCPTP
;
A
#
# COMPACT_ATOMS: atom_id res chain seq x y z
N MET A 1 -18.61 5.91 -1.02
CA MET A 1 -18.34 4.53 -0.57
C MET A 1 -18.00 4.47 0.92
N THR A 2 -16.92 5.13 1.39
CA THR A 2 -16.50 5.09 2.80
C THR A 2 -17.57 5.57 3.80
N VAL A 3 -18.23 6.70 3.52
CA VAL A 3 -19.33 7.23 4.35
C VAL A 3 -20.44 6.18 4.51
N ALA A 4 -20.93 5.62 3.40
CA ALA A 4 -22.01 4.63 3.41
C ALA A 4 -21.64 3.36 4.22
N MET A 5 -20.37 2.94 4.20
CA MET A 5 -19.91 1.81 5.03
C MET A 5 -19.93 2.14 6.52
N LEU A 6 -19.49 3.35 6.91
CA LEU A 6 -19.46 3.78 8.31
C LEU A 6 -20.87 4.03 8.86
N GLU A 7 -21.81 4.43 8.02
CA GLU A 7 -23.23 4.63 8.40
C GLU A 7 -24.00 3.31 8.55
N ASP A 8 -23.58 2.22 7.89
CA ASP A 8 -24.22 0.91 8.00
C ASP A 8 -23.96 0.27 9.37
N ARG A 9 -24.92 0.48 10.28
CA ARG A 9 -24.88 -0.06 11.65
C ARG A 9 -24.81 -1.59 11.69
N SER A 10 -25.41 -2.28 10.72
CA SER A 10 -25.43 -3.74 10.68
C SER A 10 -24.05 -4.29 10.34
N LEU A 11 -23.39 -3.68 9.36
CA LEU A 11 -22.01 -3.97 8.97
C LEU A 11 -21.05 -3.66 10.12
N MET A 12 -21.14 -2.47 10.71
CA MET A 12 -20.23 -2.05 11.79
C MET A 12 -20.35 -2.91 13.04
N LYS A 13 -21.57 -3.34 13.42
CA LYS A 13 -21.75 -4.31 14.51
C LYS A 13 -21.08 -5.64 14.19
N ARG A 14 -21.23 -6.14 12.96
CA ARG A 14 -20.58 -7.39 12.52
C ARG A 14 -19.06 -7.29 12.56
N LEU A 15 -18.49 -6.19 12.08
CA LEU A 15 -17.05 -5.97 12.06
C LEU A 15 -16.48 -5.90 13.49
N LYS A 16 -17.14 -5.17 14.41
CA LYS A 16 -16.74 -5.09 15.82
C LYS A 16 -16.86 -6.45 16.53
N ALA A 17 -17.89 -7.25 16.21
CA ALA A 17 -18.07 -8.56 16.81
C ALA A 17 -17.02 -9.59 16.39
N ARG A 18 -16.39 -9.42 15.23
CA ARG A 18 -15.39 -10.35 14.68
C ARG A 18 -14.01 -10.24 15.33
N LYS A 19 -13.73 -9.17 16.10
CA LYS A 19 -12.48 -8.97 16.86
C LYS A 19 -11.22 -9.18 16.00
N TYR A 20 -11.09 -8.40 14.93
CA TYR A 20 -9.87 -8.38 14.14
C TYR A 20 -8.70 -7.82 14.95
N ASP A 21 -7.48 -8.26 14.65
CA ASP A 21 -6.27 -7.82 15.35
C ASP A 21 -5.57 -6.63 14.70
N MET A 22 -5.83 -6.37 13.40
CA MET A 22 -5.26 -5.24 12.66
C MET A 22 -6.07 -4.94 11.38
N MET A 23 -5.87 -3.75 10.82
CA MET A 23 -6.36 -3.36 9.50
C MET A 23 -5.20 -3.31 8.51
N LEU A 24 -5.22 -4.17 7.49
CA LEU A 24 -4.29 -4.12 6.36
C LEU A 24 -4.94 -3.36 5.19
N THR A 25 -4.39 -2.20 4.80
CA THR A 25 -4.97 -1.38 3.73
C THR A 25 -3.93 -0.79 2.78
N ASP A 26 -4.35 -0.43 1.57
CA ASP A 26 -3.54 0.38 0.67
C ASP A 26 -3.64 1.88 1.06
N PRO A 27 -2.53 2.62 1.20
CA PRO A 27 -2.55 4.02 1.61
C PRO A 27 -3.10 4.97 0.55
N ALA A 28 -3.18 4.58 -0.73
CA ALA A 28 -3.78 5.40 -1.78
C ALA A 28 -5.30 5.59 -1.55
N TRP A 29 -5.92 4.65 -0.83
CA TRP A 29 -7.33 4.67 -0.49
C TRP A 29 -7.51 4.82 1.03
N GLY A 30 -7.54 6.07 1.50
CA GLY A 30 -7.80 6.49 2.87
C GLY A 30 -9.08 5.99 3.55
N ALA A 31 -9.95 5.27 2.84
CA ALA A 31 -11.09 4.58 3.43
C ALA A 31 -10.67 3.60 4.53
N GLY A 32 -9.58 2.87 4.31
CA GLY A 32 -9.09 1.89 5.29
C GLY A 32 -8.51 2.54 6.53
N VAL A 33 -7.87 3.70 6.39
CA VAL A 33 -7.32 4.51 7.51
C VAL A 33 -8.44 4.93 8.45
N LEU A 34 -9.53 5.49 7.90
CA LEU A 34 -10.69 5.91 8.69
C LEU A 34 -11.39 4.73 9.36
N LEU A 35 -11.48 3.59 8.67
CA LEU A 35 -12.08 2.39 9.24
C LEU A 35 -11.25 1.81 10.39
N ALA A 36 -9.92 1.77 10.24
CA ALA A 36 -9.00 1.34 11.30
C ALA A 36 -9.16 2.19 12.55
N HIS A 37 -9.21 3.53 12.36
CA HIS A 37 -9.43 4.46 13.45
C HIS A 37 -10.78 4.23 14.15
N HIS A 38 -11.87 4.06 13.39
CA HIS A 38 -13.20 3.83 13.96
C HIS A 38 -13.32 2.48 14.69
N LEU A 39 -12.62 1.45 14.22
CA LEU A 39 -12.58 0.13 14.84
C LEU A 39 -11.53 0.01 15.95
N GLN A 40 -10.70 1.05 16.16
CA GLN A 40 -9.58 1.07 17.09
C GLN A 40 -8.59 -0.08 16.85
N LEU A 41 -8.28 -0.34 15.57
CA LEU A 41 -7.36 -1.39 15.15
C LEU A 41 -5.99 -0.79 14.80
N PRO A 42 -4.89 -1.51 15.09
CA PRO A 42 -3.58 -1.20 14.53
C PRO A 42 -3.65 -1.11 13.00
N LEU A 43 -3.03 -0.08 12.44
CA LEU A 43 -3.05 0.22 11.01
C LEU A 43 -1.75 -0.23 10.37
N VAL A 44 -1.86 -1.17 9.42
CA VAL A 44 -0.75 -1.68 8.63
C VAL A 44 -1.00 -1.40 7.17
N TYR A 45 0.00 -0.85 6.48
CA TYR A 45 -0.12 -0.58 5.05
C TYR A 45 0.36 -1.75 4.18
N ASN A 46 -0.23 -1.89 3.00
CA ASN A 46 0.26 -2.78 1.95
C ASN A 46 0.75 -1.95 0.77
N VAL A 47 1.93 -1.37 0.88
CA VAL A 47 2.41 -0.38 -0.09
C VAL A 47 2.99 -1.10 -1.32
N ARG A 48 2.40 -0.86 -2.50
CA ARG A 48 2.92 -1.38 -3.77
C ARG A 48 3.82 -0.39 -4.50
N TRP A 49 3.30 0.81 -4.70
CA TRP A 49 3.88 1.93 -5.43
C TRP A 49 3.18 3.20 -4.92
N ILE A 50 3.90 4.31 -4.79
CA ILE A 50 3.25 5.61 -4.59
C ILE A 50 3.35 6.36 -5.91
N MET A 51 2.20 6.68 -6.51
CA MET A 51 2.06 7.06 -7.92
C MET A 51 2.80 8.35 -8.34
N ASN A 52 3.40 9.10 -7.41
CA ASN A 52 3.94 10.44 -7.66
C ASN A 52 5.26 10.71 -6.90
N GLY A 53 6.22 9.79 -6.99
CA GLY A 53 7.50 9.87 -6.27
C GLY A 53 7.58 8.95 -5.05
N GLU A 54 8.73 8.98 -4.37
CA GLU A 54 9.06 8.08 -3.27
C GLU A 54 8.00 8.14 -2.15
N GLY A 55 7.41 6.99 -1.82
CA GLY A 55 6.28 6.93 -0.90
C GLY A 55 6.55 7.44 0.51
N HIS A 56 7.80 7.35 0.93
CA HIS A 56 8.29 7.94 2.15
C HIS A 56 8.16 9.48 2.19
N PHE A 57 8.30 10.21 1.07
CA PHE A 57 8.14 11.67 1.11
C PHE A 57 6.72 12.02 1.50
N ALA A 58 5.71 11.34 0.96
CA ALA A 58 4.30 11.58 1.29
C ALA A 58 3.96 11.36 2.79
N ILE A 59 4.81 10.64 3.53
CA ILE A 59 4.52 10.15 4.89
C ILE A 59 5.53 10.66 5.92
N ALA A 60 6.70 11.12 5.49
CA ALA A 60 7.67 11.73 6.37
C ALA A 60 7.09 13.06 6.91
N PRO A 61 7.29 13.37 8.20
CA PRO A 61 6.85 14.62 8.83
C PRO A 61 7.65 15.85 8.36
N SER A 62 8.12 15.84 7.10
CA SER A 62 8.86 16.92 6.48
C SER A 62 7.91 17.95 5.83
N PRO A 63 8.29 19.23 5.73
CA PRO A 63 7.39 20.30 5.29
C PRO A 63 6.83 20.16 3.86
N VAL A 64 7.39 19.28 3.02
CA VAL A 64 7.13 19.23 1.57
C VAL A 64 5.97 18.28 1.21
N SER A 65 5.45 17.48 2.16
CA SER A 65 4.54 16.37 1.87
C SER A 65 3.05 16.60 2.17
N ALA A 66 2.70 17.74 2.76
CA ALA A 66 1.36 18.02 3.31
C ALA A 66 0.20 18.10 2.28
N GLY A 67 0.46 17.89 0.99
CA GLY A 67 -0.49 18.18 -0.08
C GLY A 67 -1.23 17.00 -0.71
N LEU A 68 -0.77 15.76 -0.56
CA LEU A 68 -1.22 14.69 -1.47
C LEU A 68 -2.44 13.89 -1.01
N LEU A 69 -2.66 13.75 0.30
CA LEU A 69 -3.69 12.87 0.84
C LEU A 69 -5.00 13.60 1.19
N SER A 70 -5.03 14.93 1.22
CA SER A 70 -6.18 15.71 1.71
C SER A 70 -7.30 15.90 0.69
N GLY A 71 -6.98 15.91 -0.61
CA GLY A 71 -7.89 16.31 -1.69
C GLY A 71 -9.27 15.62 -1.68
N PRO A 72 -9.36 14.28 -1.76
CA PRO A 72 -10.65 13.58 -1.86
C PRO A 72 -11.37 13.34 -0.52
N TYR A 73 -10.71 13.52 0.63
CA TYR A 73 -11.27 13.20 1.96
C TYR A 73 -11.83 14.41 2.72
N THR A 74 -11.60 15.63 2.25
CA THR A 74 -12.22 16.86 2.81
C THR A 74 -13.75 16.77 2.92
N LYS A 75 -14.41 16.08 1.97
CA LYS A 75 -15.86 15.87 2.01
C LYS A 75 -16.33 14.92 3.13
N LEU A 76 -15.46 14.01 3.62
CA LEU A 76 -15.82 13.12 4.74
C LEU A 76 -15.90 13.88 6.06
N PHE A 77 -15.00 14.84 6.30
CA PHE A 77 -15.08 15.70 7.49
C PHE A 77 -16.35 16.55 7.52
N ALA A 78 -16.84 16.96 6.34
CA ALA A 78 -18.11 17.68 6.21
C ALA A 78 -19.35 16.84 6.56
N THR A 79 -19.25 15.49 6.61
CA THR A 79 -20.38 14.61 6.97
C THR A 79 -20.60 14.45 8.48
N GLY A 80 -19.65 14.90 9.32
CA GLY A 80 -19.72 14.76 10.78
C GLY A 80 -19.52 13.34 11.31
N ILE A 81 -19.25 12.36 10.44
CA ILE A 81 -18.94 10.97 10.81
C ILE A 81 -17.52 10.86 11.38
N VAL A 82 -16.60 11.67 10.86
CA VAL A 82 -15.22 11.81 11.34
C VAL A 82 -15.14 13.14 12.07
N ASP A 83 -14.54 13.15 13.26
CA ASP A 83 -14.36 14.37 14.04
C ASP A 83 -13.59 15.40 13.19
N PRO A 84 -14.14 16.62 12.97
CA PRO A 84 -13.49 17.65 12.17
C PRO A 84 -12.15 18.13 12.74
N LYS A 85 -11.81 17.77 13.98
CA LYS A 85 -10.49 18.03 14.59
C LYS A 85 -9.41 17.04 14.16
N ILE A 86 -9.78 15.90 13.59
CA ILE A 86 -8.82 14.88 13.18
C ILE A 86 -8.20 15.30 11.85
N ASP A 87 -6.88 15.46 11.80
CA ASP A 87 -6.18 15.59 10.51
C ASP A 87 -6.00 14.21 9.88
N PHE A 88 -6.49 14.06 8.65
CA PHE A 88 -6.33 12.84 7.87
C PHE A 88 -4.84 12.51 7.65
N ASN A 89 -3.99 13.52 7.46
CA ASN A 89 -2.56 13.29 7.26
C ASN A 89 -1.91 12.72 8.52
N GLU A 90 -2.25 13.23 9.69
CA GLU A 90 -1.76 12.69 10.97
C GLU A 90 -2.20 11.25 11.16
N LEU A 91 -3.48 10.92 10.88
CA LEU A 91 -3.95 9.54 10.92
C LEU A 91 -3.19 8.64 9.94
N ALA A 92 -2.95 9.13 8.72
CA ALA A 92 -2.28 8.35 7.70
C ALA A 92 -0.81 8.09 8.07
N GLN A 93 -0.13 9.07 8.66
CA GLN A 93 1.26 8.97 9.12
C GLN A 93 1.40 8.11 10.39
N ALA A 94 0.37 8.07 11.24
CA ALA A 94 0.36 7.31 12.49
C ALA A 94 0.22 5.79 12.33
N ALA A 95 0.35 5.23 11.12
CA ALA A 95 0.30 3.80 10.92
C ALA A 95 1.45 3.07 11.64
N ASP A 96 1.12 1.94 12.25
CA ASP A 96 2.01 1.16 13.10
C ASP A 96 3.10 0.45 12.29
N LEU A 97 2.79 0.06 11.05
CA LEU A 97 3.75 -0.64 10.19
C LEU A 97 3.52 -0.37 8.69
N TRP A 98 4.63 -0.22 7.98
CA TRP A 98 4.69 0.05 6.55
C TRP A 98 5.52 -1.02 5.82
N PRO A 99 4.93 -2.19 5.57
CA PRO A 99 5.47 -3.14 4.62
C PRO A 99 5.53 -2.53 3.20
N MET A 100 6.73 -2.21 2.76
CA MET A 100 7.04 -1.69 1.42
C MET A 100 7.37 -2.86 0.51
N ARG A 101 6.59 -3.08 -0.55
CA ARG A 101 6.83 -4.18 -1.50
C ARG A 101 7.92 -3.85 -2.53
N VAL A 102 9.07 -3.41 -2.03
CA VAL A 102 10.27 -3.07 -2.79
C VAL A 102 11.48 -3.60 -2.03
N ASP A 103 12.55 -3.92 -2.74
CA ASP A 103 13.83 -4.25 -2.10
C ASP A 103 14.65 -2.98 -1.91
N PHE A 104 15.37 -2.89 -0.79
CA PHE A 104 16.23 -1.74 -0.50
C PHE A 104 17.37 -1.60 -1.53
N THR A 105 17.76 -2.68 -2.23
CA THR A 105 18.81 -2.62 -3.27
C THR A 105 18.40 -1.79 -4.48
N PHE A 106 17.10 -1.65 -4.75
CA PHE A 106 16.57 -0.89 -5.88
C PHE A 106 16.16 0.54 -5.48
N GLU A 107 16.32 0.89 -4.21
CA GLU A 107 15.93 2.19 -3.66
C GLU A 107 17.16 3.04 -3.32
N PHE A 108 17.00 4.35 -3.42
CA PHE A 108 18.07 5.28 -3.04
C PHE A 108 18.30 5.24 -1.54
N GLN A 109 19.57 5.19 -1.10
CA GLN A 109 19.91 5.13 0.32
C GLN A 109 19.54 6.44 1.03
N ARG A 110 18.70 6.34 2.05
CA ARG A 110 18.29 7.46 2.90
C ARG A 110 17.79 6.96 4.25
N PRO A 111 17.64 7.85 5.24
CA PRO A 111 17.03 7.48 6.52
C PRO A 111 15.58 7.03 6.32
N THR A 112 15.29 5.78 6.68
CA THR A 112 13.95 5.21 6.64
C THR A 112 13.32 5.29 8.04
N MET A 113 12.03 5.61 8.13
CA MET A 113 11.31 5.59 9.41
C MET A 113 11.37 4.18 10.04
N PRO A 114 11.49 4.05 11.37
CA PRO A 114 11.67 2.74 12.02
C PRO A 114 10.54 1.73 11.81
N ASN A 115 9.33 2.21 11.49
CA ASN A 115 8.15 1.39 11.22
C ASN A 115 8.01 0.96 9.76
N ILE A 116 8.99 1.24 8.89
CA ILE A 116 9.01 0.80 7.49
C ILE A 116 9.87 -0.45 7.35
N ILE A 117 9.32 -1.47 6.68
CA ILE A 117 10.00 -2.73 6.40
C ILE A 117 9.98 -2.97 4.89
N TYR A 118 11.16 -3.13 4.30
CA TYR A 118 11.31 -3.50 2.89
C TYR A 118 11.08 -5.01 2.73
N MET A 119 10.08 -5.35 1.94
CA MET A 119 9.68 -6.71 1.57
C MET A 119 9.83 -6.88 0.05
N GLY A 120 11.08 -6.94 -0.40
CA GLY A 120 11.43 -7.32 -1.76
C GLY A 120 11.07 -8.77 -2.06
N GLY A 121 10.91 -9.11 -3.35
CA GLY A 121 10.81 -10.51 -3.78
C GLY A 121 9.57 -11.28 -3.29
N PHE A 122 8.59 -10.65 -2.63
CA PHE A 122 7.43 -11.36 -2.07
C PHE A 122 6.57 -12.07 -3.14
N GLN A 123 6.62 -11.60 -4.40
CA GLN A 123 5.91 -12.21 -5.53
C GLN A 123 6.73 -13.27 -6.26
N CYS A 124 8.00 -13.45 -5.90
CA CYS A 124 8.85 -14.45 -6.51
C CYS A 124 8.46 -15.84 -5.99
N SER A 125 8.09 -16.72 -6.90
CA SER A 125 7.95 -18.16 -6.63
C SER A 125 9.24 -18.88 -7.03
N PRO A 126 9.51 -20.08 -6.50
CA PRO A 126 10.60 -20.91 -7.01
C PRO A 126 10.51 -21.05 -8.53
N ALA A 127 11.65 -20.93 -9.21
CA ALA A 127 11.71 -21.09 -10.65
C ALA A 127 11.19 -22.49 -11.03
N GLN A 128 10.27 -22.53 -11.98
CA GLN A 128 9.81 -23.76 -12.59
C GLN A 128 10.68 -24.08 -13.80
N THR A 129 10.77 -25.36 -14.16
CA THR A 129 11.40 -25.77 -15.42
C THR A 129 10.69 -25.14 -16.60
N LEU A 130 11.46 -24.69 -17.60
CA LEU A 130 10.87 -24.13 -18.81
C LEU A 130 10.11 -25.22 -19.58
N PRO A 131 9.04 -24.85 -20.29
CA PRO A 131 8.49 -25.67 -21.37
C PRO A 131 9.59 -26.10 -22.34
N GLY A 132 9.53 -27.33 -22.86
CA GLY A 132 10.63 -27.92 -23.63
C GLY A 132 11.00 -27.13 -24.89
N ASP A 133 10.02 -26.52 -25.56
CA ASP A 133 10.20 -25.64 -26.71
C ASP A 133 10.96 -24.35 -26.36
N LEU A 134 10.66 -23.77 -25.19
CA LEU A 134 11.36 -22.59 -24.68
C LEU A 134 12.77 -22.94 -24.18
N GLU A 135 12.95 -24.08 -23.50
CA GLU A 135 14.26 -24.56 -23.08
C GLU A 135 15.17 -24.76 -24.30
N GLU A 136 14.67 -25.44 -25.34
CA GLU A 136 15.42 -25.63 -26.59
C GLU A 136 15.77 -24.30 -27.26
N PHE A 137 14.83 -23.36 -27.35
CA PHE A 137 15.09 -22.02 -27.89
C PHE A 137 16.19 -21.27 -27.10
N VAL A 138 16.11 -21.33 -25.76
CA VAL A 138 17.08 -20.69 -24.86
C VAL A 138 18.46 -21.31 -25.01
N GLN A 139 18.56 -22.64 -25.00
CA GLN A 139 19.84 -23.36 -25.11
C GLN A 139 20.48 -23.21 -26.50
N ASN A 140 19.68 -23.14 -27.57
CA ASN A 140 20.17 -22.96 -28.94
C ASN A 140 20.65 -21.53 -29.25
N SER A 141 20.40 -20.56 -28.38
CA SER A 141 20.79 -19.15 -28.59
C SER A 141 22.31 -18.92 -28.52
N GLY A 142 23.09 -19.89 -28.02
CA GLY A 142 24.55 -19.87 -27.98
C GLY A 142 25.12 -18.62 -27.30
N GLU A 143 26.28 -18.13 -27.77
CA GLU A 143 26.99 -16.98 -27.21
C GLU A 143 26.25 -15.63 -27.41
N HIS A 144 25.30 -15.57 -28.35
CA HIS A 144 24.56 -14.34 -28.64
C HIS A 144 23.41 -14.07 -27.67
N GLY A 145 22.91 -15.11 -26.99
CA GLY A 145 21.79 -15.01 -26.07
C GLY A 145 20.46 -14.67 -26.76
N PHE A 146 19.45 -14.32 -25.97
CA PHE A 146 18.09 -14.01 -26.42
C PHE A 146 17.52 -12.82 -25.65
N ILE A 147 16.51 -12.18 -26.22
CA ILE A 147 15.83 -11.03 -25.61
C ILE A 147 14.44 -11.46 -25.17
N ILE A 148 14.15 -11.32 -23.87
CA ILE A 148 12.80 -11.44 -23.33
C ILE A 148 12.17 -10.04 -23.30
N MET A 149 11.14 -9.84 -24.11
CA MET A 149 10.27 -8.66 -24.00
C MET A 149 8.94 -9.08 -23.39
N SER A 150 8.65 -8.56 -22.20
CA SER A 150 7.34 -8.73 -21.56
C SER A 150 6.63 -7.39 -21.51
N LEU A 151 5.43 -7.33 -22.07
CA LEU A 151 4.54 -6.19 -21.93
C LEU A 151 3.59 -6.49 -20.77
N CYS A 152 3.61 -5.63 -19.75
CA CYS A 152 2.60 -5.70 -18.69
C CYS A 152 1.21 -5.58 -19.33
N PRO A 153 0.27 -6.50 -19.07
CA PRO A 153 -1.08 -6.35 -19.57
C PRO A 153 -1.68 -5.06 -19.01
N THR A 154 -2.26 -4.25 -19.89
CA THR A 154 -3.10 -3.11 -19.48
C THR A 154 -4.39 -3.66 -18.86
N PRO A 155 -4.86 -3.08 -17.74
CA PRO A 155 -6.12 -3.48 -17.11
C PRO A 155 -7.34 -3.24 -18.01
#